data_AF-A0ABD5Y379-F1
#
_entry.id   AF-A0ABD5Y379-F1
#
_cell.length_a   1.000
_cell.length_b   1.000
_cell.length_c   1.000
_cell.angle_alpha   90.00
_cell.angle_beta   90.00
_cell.angle_gamma   90.00
#
_symmetry.space_group_name_H-M   'P 1'
#
loop_
_entity.id
_entity.type
_entity.pdbx_description
1 polymer ?
#
loop_
_entity_poly.entity_id
_entity_poly.type
_entity_poly.pdbx_seq_one_letter_code
_entity_poly.pdbx_strand_id
1 'polypeptide(L)' 'MGLLKSAAKVILGVDILFLLLLAFCFSVLEPGTAPYVVAQLTLVPTVLSFIASAVVIRTEWEPF' A
#
# COMPACT_ATOMS: atom_id res chain seq x y z
N MET A 1 17.68 -14.00 -5.17
CA MET A 1 16.40 -13.60 -4.55
C MET A 1 15.30 -14.06 -5.48
N GLY A 2 14.32 -14.84 -4.99
CA GLY A 2 13.17 -15.24 -5.80
C GLY A 2 12.47 -14.01 -6.42
N LEU A 3 12.00 -14.14 -7.66
CA LEU A 3 11.35 -13.05 -8.42
C LEU A 3 10.22 -12.39 -7.61
N LEU A 4 9.43 -13.21 -6.91
CA LEU A 4 8.34 -12.72 -6.06
C LEU A 4 8.85 -11.85 -4.90
N LYS A 5 9.92 -12.24 -4.22
CA LYS A 5 10.53 -11.45 -3.14
C LYS A 5 11.10 -10.13 -3.67
N SER A 6 11.62 -10.11 -4.90
CA SER A 6 12.06 -8.88 -5.55
C SER A 6 10.88 -7.94 -5.85
N ALA A 7 9.83 -8.48 -6.46
CA ALA A 7 8.60 -7.72 -6.75
C ALA A 7 7.96 -7.18 -5.47
N ALA A 8 7.85 -7.98 -4.42
CA ALA A 8 7.30 -7.57 -3.13
C ALA A 8 8.07 -6.40 -2.50
N LYS A 9 9.40 -6.33 -2.65
CA LYS A 9 10.19 -5.18 -2.16
C LYS A 9 9.88 -3.90 -2.92
N VAL A 10 9.70 -3.99 -4.24
CA VAL A 10 9.33 -2.84 -5.08
C VAL A 10 7.92 -2.38 -4.71
N ILE A 11 6.96 -3.30 -4.64
CA ILE A 11 5.57 -3.03 -4.26
C ILE A 11 5.53 -2.39 -2.87
N LEU A 12 6.26 -2.92 -1.88
CA LEU A 12 6.35 -2.33 -0.55
C LEU A 12 6.84 -0.88 -0.58
N GLY A 13 7.86 -0.58 -1.39
CA GLY A 13 8.37 0.78 -1.56
C GLY A 13 7.33 1.73 -2.18
N VAL A 14 6.59 1.24 -3.18
CA VAL A 14 5.48 1.97 -3.80
C VAL A 14 4.35 2.21 -2.80
N ASP A 15 3.96 1.19 -2.04
CA ASP A 15 2.92 1.30 -1.01
C ASP A 15 3.27 2.34 0.05
N ILE A 16 4.53 2.39 0.51
CA ILE A 16 4.99 3.42 1.45
C ILE A 16 4.80 4.83 0.86
N LEU A 17 5.18 5.04 -0.40
CA LEU A 17 4.98 6.32 -1.07
C LEU A 17 3.48 6.70 -1.13
N PHE A 18 2.62 5.76 -1.53
CA PHE A 18 1.17 5.99 -1.59
C PHE A 18 0.57 6.26 -0.21
N LEU A 19 0.99 5.56 0.84
CA LEU A 19 0.54 5.80 2.20
C LEU A 19 0.93 7.20 2.69
N LEU A 20 2.14 7.67 2.38
CA LEU A 20 2.58 9.04 2.69
C LEU A 20 1.76 10.08 1.94
N LEU A 21 1.50 9.86 0.64
CA LEU A 21 0.65 10.73 -0.17
C LEU A 21 -0.79 10.76 0.37
N LEU A 22 -1.36 9.61 0.72
CA LEU A 22 -2.70 9.52 1.31
C LEU A 22 -2.77 10.21 2.67
N ALA A 23 -1.75 10.04 3.52
CA ALA A 23 -1.66 10.76 4.78
C ALA A 23 -1.65 12.28 4.56
N PHE A 24 -0.89 12.76 3.58
CA PHE A 24 -0.93 14.16 3.16
C PHE A 24 -2.32 14.58 2.66
N CYS A 25 -2.96 13.80 1.79
CA CYS A 25 -4.32 14.07 1.32
C CYS A 25 -5.32 14.18 2.47
N PHE A 26 -5.30 13.27 3.43
CA PHE A 26 -6.20 13.33 4.60
C PHE A 26 -5.97 14.56 5.48
N SER A 27 -4.79 15.18 5.43
CA SER A 27 -4.52 16.44 6.16
C SER A 27 -5.13 17.68 5.52
N VAL A 28 -5.48 17.62 4.22
CA VAL A 28 -5.99 18.76 3.45
C VAL A 28 -7.41 18.57 2.93
N LEU A 29 -7.89 17.33 2.80
CA LEU A 29 -9.22 17.01 2.31
C LEU A 29 -10.27 17.18 3.41
N GLU A 30 -11.35 17.87 3.08
CA GLU A 30 -12.48 18.05 3.99
C GLU A 30 -13.33 16.76 4.06
N PRO A 31 -13.63 16.25 5.27
CA PRO A 31 -14.49 15.08 5.45
C PRO A 31 -15.88 15.27 4.82
N GLY A 32 -16.42 14.20 4.22
CA GLY A 32 -17.73 14.22 3.58
C GLY A 32 -17.73 14.71 2.13
N THR A 33 -16.58 15.14 1.61
CA THR A 33 -16.43 15.47 0.18
C THR A 33 -16.16 14.22 -0.66
N ALA A 34 -16.50 14.26 -1.96
CA ALA A 34 -16.22 13.15 -2.88
C ALA A 34 -14.73 12.75 -2.93
N PRO A 35 -13.75 13.70 -2.97
CA PRO A 35 -12.33 13.35 -2.93
C PRO A 35 -11.91 12.65 -1.63
N TYR A 36 -12.53 13.01 -0.49
CA TYR A 36 -12.26 12.34 0.78
C TYR A 36 -12.68 10.87 0.75
N VAL A 37 -13.86 10.57 0.19
CA VAL A 37 -14.32 9.18 0.00
C VAL A 37 -13.39 8.41 -0.93
N VAL A 38 -12.92 9.04 -2.01
CA VAL A 38 -11.94 8.41 -2.93
C VAL A 38 -10.63 8.09 -2.21
N ALA A 39 -10.13 8.99 -1.37
CA ALA A 39 -8.92 8.74 -0.57
C ALA A 39 -9.12 7.57 0.41
N GLN A 40 -10.28 7.46 1.05
CA GLN A 40 -10.62 6.32 1.92
C GLN A 40 -10.68 5.00 1.14
N LEU A 41 -11.33 4.99 -0.02
CA LEU A 41 -11.42 3.80 -0.87
C LEU A 41 -10.05 3.39 -1.43
N THR A 42 -9.15 4.35 -1.65
CA THR A 42 -7.77 4.08 -2.10
C THR A 42 -6.91 3.51 -0.96
N LEU A 43 -7.12 3.96 0.27
CA LEU A 43 -6.37 3.49 1.44
C LEU A 43 -6.51 1.97 1.64
N VAL A 44 -7.71 1.42 1.43
CA VAL A 44 -7.99 -0.01 1.66
C VAL A 44 -7.08 -0.92 0.83
N PRO A 45 -7.06 -0.88 -0.52
CA PRO A 45 -6.18 -1.72 -1.32
C PRO A 45 -4.69 -1.42 -1.08
N THR A 46 -4.30 -0.17 -0.82
CA THR A 46 -2.89 0.16 -0.50
C THR A 46 -2.43 -0.51 0.79
N VAL A 47 -3.24 -0.49 1.85
CA VAL A 47 -2.91 -1.17 3.11
C VAL A 47 -2.86 -2.68 2.92
N LEU A 48 -3.80 -3.26 2.18
CA LEU A 48 -3.79 -4.70 1.89
C LEU A 48 -2.55 -5.11 1.08
N SER A 49 -2.17 -4.34 0.07
CA SER A 49 -0.95 -4.54 -0.72
C SER A 49 0.31 -4.46 0.15
N PHE A 50 0.37 -3.47 1.03
CA PHE A 50 1.49 -3.28 1.94
C PHE A 50 1.67 -4.49 2.86
N ILE A 51 0.57 -4.94 3.48
CA ILE A 51 0.57 -6.11 4.37
C ILE A 51 0.97 -7.37 3.58
N ALA A 52 0.40 -7.57 2.39
CA ALA A 52 0.73 -8.73 1.55
C ALA A 52 2.22 -8.76 1.21
N SER A 53 2.77 -7.64 0.74
CA SER A 53 4.19 -7.48 0.43
C SER A 53 5.08 -7.73 1.66
N ALA A 54 4.71 -7.18 2.81
CA ALA A 54 5.42 -7.38 4.06
C ALA A 54 5.42 -8.86 4.50
N VAL A 55 4.28 -9.55 4.37
CA VAL A 55 4.15 -11.00 4.65
C VAL A 55 5.07 -11.79 3.73
N VAL A 56 4.99 -11.58 2.41
CA VAL A 56 5.83 -12.28 1.43
C VAL A 56 7.32 -12.13 1.73
N ILE A 57 7.76 -10.91 2.04
CA ILE A 57 9.17 -10.64 2.37
C ILE A 57 9.56 -11.34 3.68
N ARG A 58 8.69 -11.31 4.70
CA ARG A 58 8.99 -11.80 6.05
C ARG A 58 8.95 -13.31 6.17
N THR A 59 8.02 -13.97 5.46
CA THR A 59 7.86 -15.43 5.47
C THR A 59 8.70 -16.10 4.39
N GLU A 60 9.35 -15.32 3.52
CA GLU A 60 10.08 -15.83 2.35
C GLU A 60 9.20 -16.73 1.49
N TRP A 61 7.93 -16.33 1.32
CA TRP A 61 6.98 -17.15 0.61
C TRP A 61 7.37 -17.32 -0.86
N GLU A 62 7.45 -18.58 -1.29
CA GLU A 62 7.65 -18.99 -2.68
C GLU A 62 6.43 -19.83 -3.09
N PRO A 63 5.48 -19.26 -3.84
CA PRO A 63 4.39 -20.04 -4.40
C PRO A 63 4.96 -20.92 -5.52
N PHE A 64 4.88 -22.23 -5.29
CA PHE A 64 5.23 -23.33 -6.20
C PHE A 64 6.74 -23.58 -6.35
#